data_AF-A0A8T7IV06-F1
#
_entry.id   AF-A0A8T7IV06-F1
#
_cell.length_a   1.000
_cell.length_b   1.000
_cell.length_c   1.000
_cell.angle_alpha   90.00
_cell.angle_beta   90.00
_cell.angle_gamma   90.00
#
_symmetry.space_group_name_H-M   'P 1'
#
loop_
_entity.id
_entity.type
_entity.pdbx_description
1 polymer ?
#
loop_
_entity_poly.entity_id
_entity_poly.type
_entity_poly.pdbx_seq_one_letter_code
_entity_poly.pdbx_strand_id
1 'polypeptide(L)'
;MKNFILFTVALLSPVTYAAQECKNNIAPSTPDNRFTLNNDGTVLDKQTGLLWMQCRLGQNWANNDCSDDIVEYNWIDALAAAEDTNFAGFSDWRLPNIKELASIVELSCKNPSINEFIFPNSISIDSWQTRATEYWTSTPYAIKGNNQYSYYIDFGLGEDSEWRRSSEYLVRLVRTAQ
;
A
#
# COMPACT_ATOMS: atom_id res chain seq x y z
N MET A 1 7.75 34.17 -52.08
CA MET A 1 7.05 33.10 -51.33
C MET A 1 8.01 32.63 -50.24
N LYS A 2 7.77 33.00 -48.97
CA LYS A 2 8.55 32.55 -47.81
C LYS A 2 7.61 31.71 -46.94
N ASN A 3 7.89 30.41 -46.83
CA ASN A 3 7.15 29.49 -45.97
C ASN A 3 7.61 29.68 -44.52
N PHE A 4 6.70 30.04 -43.64
CA PHE A 4 6.91 29.99 -42.19
C PHE A 4 6.54 28.60 -41.67
N ILE A 5 7.52 27.90 -41.11
CA ILE A 5 7.31 26.64 -40.38
C ILE A 5 7.01 27.03 -38.92
N LEU A 6 5.80 26.73 -38.45
CA LEU A 6 5.41 26.86 -37.05
C LEU A 6 5.89 25.61 -36.28
N PHE A 7 6.86 25.77 -35.40
CA PHE A 7 7.22 24.77 -34.40
C PHE A 7 6.28 24.92 -33.19
N THR A 8 5.35 23.99 -33.04
CA THR A 8 4.58 23.85 -31.80
C THR A 8 5.47 23.22 -30.74
N VAL A 9 5.89 24.01 -29.75
CA VAL A 9 6.52 23.49 -28.54
C VAL A 9 5.41 22.89 -27.66
N ALA A 10 5.37 21.56 -27.55
CA ALA A 10 4.54 20.89 -26.57
C ALA A 10 5.11 21.19 -25.18
N LEU A 11 4.39 21.99 -24.38
CA LEU A 11 4.67 22.14 -22.95
C LEU A 11 4.33 20.80 -22.28
N LEU A 12 5.34 19.97 -22.05
CA LEU A 12 5.25 18.87 -21.09
C LEU A 12 5.16 19.52 -19.72
N SER A 13 3.93 19.70 -19.21
CA SER A 13 3.72 20.02 -17.80
C SER A 13 4.39 18.92 -16.97
N PRO A 14 5.31 19.25 -16.06
CA PRO A 14 5.87 18.25 -15.17
C PRO A 14 4.72 17.62 -14.39
N VAL A 15 4.64 16.30 -14.42
CA VAL A 15 3.75 15.55 -13.54
C VAL A 15 4.23 15.84 -12.12
N THR A 16 3.50 16.68 -11.39
CA THR A 16 3.79 16.96 -9.98
C THR A 16 3.21 15.82 -9.16
N TYR A 17 4.05 14.88 -8.72
CA TYR A 17 3.66 13.96 -7.65
C TYR A 17 3.45 14.77 -6.37
N ALA A 18 2.29 14.60 -5.71
CA ALA A 18 2.08 15.20 -4.40
C ALA A 18 3.01 14.50 -3.40
N ALA A 19 3.86 15.25 -2.72
CA ALA A 19 4.73 14.72 -1.67
C ALA A 19 3.92 14.45 -0.39
N GLN A 20 4.35 13.47 0.41
CA GLN A 20 3.78 13.16 1.71
C GLN A 20 3.71 14.38 2.63
N GLU A 21 2.58 14.54 3.32
CA GLU A 21 2.35 15.66 4.25
C GLU A 21 2.49 15.20 5.71
N CYS A 22 3.64 15.47 6.34
CA CYS A 22 3.91 15.11 7.73
C CYS A 22 3.85 16.30 8.72
N LYS A 23 3.43 16.03 9.96
CA LYS A 23 3.38 16.98 11.07
C LYS A 23 4.61 16.81 11.97
N ASN A 24 5.54 17.75 11.89
CA ASN A 24 6.80 17.72 12.65
C ASN A 24 6.64 17.80 14.19
N ASN A 25 5.46 18.15 14.69
CA ASN A 25 5.16 18.24 16.12
C ASN A 25 4.47 16.99 16.69
N ILE A 26 4.28 15.96 15.87
CA ILE A 26 3.72 14.67 16.29
C ILE A 26 4.85 13.64 16.14
N ALA A 27 5.06 12.83 17.17
CA ALA A 27 6.04 11.74 17.08
C ALA A 27 5.56 10.69 16.06
N PRO A 28 6.44 10.15 15.19
CA PRO A 28 6.05 9.12 14.25
C PRO A 28 5.46 7.90 14.95
N SER A 29 4.32 7.37 14.47
CA SER A 29 3.74 6.12 15.00
C SER A 29 4.45 4.88 14.46
N THR A 30 5.16 5.02 13.34
CA THR A 30 5.91 3.97 12.66
C THR A 30 7.36 4.40 12.41
N PRO A 31 8.15 4.74 13.46
CA PRO A 31 9.52 5.24 13.28
C PRO A 31 10.42 4.17 12.62
N ASP A 32 11.38 4.57 11.80
CA ASP A 32 12.26 3.65 11.05
C ASP A 32 12.93 2.61 11.94
N ASN A 33 13.32 3.00 13.16
CA ASN A 33 13.98 2.12 14.11
C ASN A 33 13.07 1.03 14.70
N ARG A 34 11.76 1.04 14.43
CA ARG A 34 10.83 -0.07 14.71
C ARG A 34 11.06 -1.24 13.75
N PHE A 35 11.56 -0.97 12.56
CA PHE A 35 11.66 -1.93 11.48
C PHE A 35 13.10 -2.41 11.27
N THR A 36 13.24 -3.63 10.75
CA THR A 36 14.52 -4.20 10.31
C THR A 36 14.38 -4.66 8.87
N LEU A 37 15.07 -3.99 7.95
CA LEU A 37 15.07 -4.30 6.53
C LEU A 37 15.98 -5.52 6.27
N ASN A 38 15.48 -6.51 5.55
CA ASN A 38 16.23 -7.74 5.24
C ASN A 38 16.92 -7.72 3.87
N ASN A 39 16.76 -6.64 3.09
CA ASN A 39 17.30 -6.45 1.73
C ASN A 39 16.84 -7.49 0.69
N ASP A 40 15.83 -8.30 1.01
CA ASP A 40 15.17 -9.26 0.13
C ASP A 40 13.72 -8.84 -0.20
N GLY A 41 13.36 -7.59 0.14
CA GLY A 41 12.02 -7.04 0.00
C GLY A 41 11.09 -7.43 1.15
N THR A 42 11.63 -7.99 2.23
CA THR A 42 10.92 -8.18 3.49
C THR A 42 11.41 -7.22 4.57
N VAL A 43 10.49 -6.89 5.49
CA VAL A 43 10.79 -6.05 6.65
C VAL A 43 10.17 -6.64 7.91
N LEU A 44 11.00 -6.81 8.95
CA LEU A 44 10.56 -7.23 10.27
C LEU A 44 10.08 -6.02 11.07
N ASP A 45 8.83 -6.07 11.50
CA ASP A 45 8.28 -5.16 12.50
C ASP A 45 8.57 -5.69 13.91
N LYS A 46 9.53 -5.08 14.61
CA LYS A 46 9.95 -5.52 15.95
C LYS A 46 8.89 -5.30 17.02
N GLN A 47 7.89 -4.47 16.78
CA GLN A 47 6.82 -4.22 17.74
C GLN A 47 5.76 -5.33 17.70
N THR A 48 5.43 -5.82 16.50
CA THR A 48 4.36 -6.82 16.31
C THR A 48 4.88 -8.24 16.13
N GLY A 49 6.16 -8.42 15.82
CA GLY A 49 6.73 -9.72 15.45
C GLY A 49 6.24 -10.21 14.08
N LEU A 50 5.78 -9.30 13.23
CA LEU A 50 5.31 -9.60 11.88
C LEU A 50 6.41 -9.31 10.86
N LEU A 51 6.51 -10.17 9.85
CA LEU A 51 7.32 -9.94 8.68
C LEU A 51 6.40 -9.49 7.53
N TRP A 52 6.71 -8.35 6.94
CA TRP A 52 5.92 -7.74 5.87
C TRP A 52 6.65 -7.84 4.54
N MET A 53 5.90 -7.96 3.45
CA MET A 53 6.41 -7.59 2.13
C MET A 53 6.51 -6.05 2.05
N GLN A 54 7.64 -5.54 1.58
CA GLN A 54 7.85 -4.10 1.35
C GLN A 54 7.09 -3.60 0.11
N CYS A 55 6.98 -4.42 -0.92
CA CYS A 55 6.14 -4.13 -2.07
C CYS A 55 4.70 -4.56 -1.85
N ARG A 56 3.78 -3.90 -2.56
CA ARG A 56 2.43 -4.42 -2.73
C ARG A 56 2.47 -5.74 -3.50
N LEU A 57 1.47 -6.57 -3.29
CA LEU A 57 1.28 -7.74 -4.13
C LEU A 57 1.05 -7.29 -5.59
N GLY A 58 1.71 -7.97 -6.53
CA GLY A 58 1.73 -7.60 -7.95
C GLY A 58 2.93 -6.75 -8.37
N GLN A 59 3.65 -6.14 -7.42
CA GLN A 59 4.89 -5.41 -7.69
C GLN A 59 6.13 -6.27 -7.46
N ASN A 60 7.20 -5.99 -8.21
CA ASN A 60 8.49 -6.66 -8.01
C ASN A 60 9.42 -5.83 -7.13
N TRP A 61 10.12 -6.53 -6.24
CA TRP A 61 11.23 -5.97 -5.47
C TRP A 61 12.53 -6.09 -6.29
N ALA A 62 13.15 -4.95 -6.60
CA ALA A 62 14.44 -4.91 -7.27
C ALA A 62 15.18 -3.61 -6.91
N ASN A 63 16.50 -3.68 -6.78
CA ASN A 63 17.35 -2.49 -6.51
C ASN A 63 16.92 -1.68 -5.28
N ASN A 64 16.46 -2.35 -4.22
CA ASN A 64 15.91 -1.73 -3.01
C ASN A 64 14.68 -0.83 -3.23
N ASP A 65 13.89 -1.11 -4.27
CA ASP A 65 12.68 -0.39 -4.59
C ASP A 65 11.59 -1.34 -5.13
N CYS A 66 10.36 -0.83 -5.18
CA CYS A 66 9.21 -1.50 -5.74
C CYS A 66 8.87 -0.93 -7.10
N SER A 67 8.87 -1.79 -8.12
CA SER A 67 8.52 -1.43 -9.50
C SER A 67 7.17 -2.03 -9.92
N ASP A 68 6.77 -1.75 -11.16
CA ASP A 68 5.57 -2.25 -11.84
C ASP A 68 4.28 -1.49 -11.52
N ASP A 69 3.32 -1.69 -12.43
CA ASP A 69 2.01 -1.06 -12.41
C ASP A 69 1.19 -1.52 -11.20
N ILE A 70 0.17 -0.72 -10.88
CA ILE A 70 -0.78 -1.00 -9.81
C ILE A 70 -1.61 -2.23 -10.19
N VAL A 71 -1.68 -3.19 -9.26
CA VAL A 71 -2.58 -4.36 -9.35
C VAL A 71 -3.54 -4.31 -8.17
N GLU A 72 -4.83 -4.35 -8.48
CA GLU A 72 -5.91 -4.37 -7.51
C GLU A 72 -6.63 -5.71 -7.55
N TYR A 73 -7.20 -6.11 -6.42
CA TYR A 73 -7.85 -7.40 -6.26
C TYR A 73 -9.22 -7.19 -5.62
N ASN A 74 -10.21 -7.95 -6.06
CA ASN A 74 -11.39 -8.14 -5.22
C ASN A 74 -11.02 -8.97 -3.97
N TRP A 75 -11.86 -8.95 -2.94
CA TRP A 75 -11.49 -9.50 -1.63
C TRP A 75 -11.23 -11.02 -1.66
N ILE A 76 -11.94 -11.77 -2.51
CA ILE A 76 -11.74 -13.22 -2.62
C ILE A 76 -10.43 -13.52 -3.35
N ASP A 77 -10.17 -12.80 -4.43
CA ASP A 77 -8.92 -12.96 -5.20
C ASP A 77 -7.71 -12.51 -4.37
N ALA A 78 -7.85 -11.50 -3.51
CA ALA A 78 -6.82 -11.07 -2.58
C ALA A 78 -6.43 -12.18 -1.58
N LEU A 79 -7.42 -12.91 -1.05
CA LEU A 79 -7.18 -14.05 -0.15
C LEU A 79 -6.46 -15.19 -0.88
N ALA A 80 -6.95 -15.56 -2.08
CA ALA A 80 -6.34 -16.62 -2.88
C ALA A 80 -4.91 -16.26 -3.31
N ALA A 81 -4.71 -15.04 -3.82
CA ALA A 81 -3.39 -14.58 -4.25
C ALA A 81 -2.39 -14.52 -3.08
N ALA A 82 -2.85 -14.23 -1.85
CA ALA A 82 -2.01 -14.29 -0.67
C ALA A 82 -1.51 -15.72 -0.39
N GLU A 83 -2.41 -16.72 -0.44
CA GLU A 83 -2.08 -18.13 -0.20
C GLU A 83 -1.16 -18.72 -1.29
N ASP A 84 -1.28 -18.24 -2.53
CA ASP A 84 -0.44 -18.68 -3.66
C ASP A 84 0.93 -17.99 -3.70
N THR A 85 1.15 -16.95 -2.89
CA THR A 85 2.39 -16.16 -2.94
C THR A 85 3.58 -16.92 -2.38
N ASN A 86 4.61 -17.06 -3.20
CA ASN A 86 5.94 -17.54 -2.82
C ASN A 86 6.95 -16.40 -2.99
N PHE A 87 7.42 -15.84 -1.88
CA PHE A 87 8.30 -14.67 -1.89
C PHE A 87 9.35 -14.76 -0.78
N ALA A 88 10.59 -14.33 -1.09
CA ALA A 88 11.75 -14.37 -0.18
C ALA A 88 11.99 -15.76 0.47
N GLY A 89 11.69 -16.85 -0.25
CA GLY A 89 11.84 -18.22 0.25
C GLY A 89 10.71 -18.70 1.16
N PHE A 90 9.60 -17.97 1.22
CA PHE A 90 8.47 -18.23 2.09
C PHE A 90 7.16 -18.38 1.31
N SER A 91 6.29 -19.28 1.78
CA SER A 91 5.01 -19.65 1.14
C SER A 91 3.82 -19.55 2.08
N ASP A 92 4.00 -18.99 3.28
CA ASP A 92 3.00 -18.83 4.34
C ASP A 92 2.56 -17.35 4.47
N TRP A 93 2.62 -16.63 3.35
CA TRP A 93 2.11 -15.27 3.26
C TRP A 93 0.58 -15.25 3.37
N ARG A 94 0.06 -14.21 3.99
CA ARG A 94 -1.38 -14.04 4.18
C ARG A 94 -1.77 -12.56 4.12
N LEU A 95 -3.05 -12.34 3.88
CA LEU A 95 -3.65 -11.02 4.02
C LEU A 95 -3.70 -10.64 5.51
N PRO A 96 -3.21 -9.45 5.92
CA PRO A 96 -3.24 -8.99 7.30
C PRO A 96 -4.67 -8.78 7.76
N ASN A 97 -4.94 -9.03 9.04
CA ASN A 97 -6.21 -8.57 9.62
C ASN A 97 -6.19 -7.05 9.83
N ILE A 98 -7.35 -6.46 10.13
CA ILE A 98 -7.50 -5.01 10.24
C ILE A 98 -6.55 -4.38 11.27
N LYS A 99 -6.30 -5.06 12.40
CA LYS A 99 -5.40 -4.54 13.45
C LYS A 99 -3.93 -4.60 13.03
N GLU A 100 -3.56 -5.64 12.29
CA GLU A 100 -2.20 -5.78 11.76
C GLU A 100 -1.93 -4.69 10.72
N LEU A 101 -2.84 -4.50 9.76
CA LEU A 101 -2.66 -3.48 8.72
C LEU A 101 -2.73 -2.06 9.30
N ALA A 102 -3.64 -1.81 10.25
CA ALA A 102 -3.69 -0.54 10.97
C ALA A 102 -2.41 -0.25 11.78
N SER A 103 -1.66 -1.28 12.18
CA SER A 103 -0.45 -1.10 12.98
C SER A 103 0.71 -0.45 12.22
N ILE A 104 0.64 -0.39 10.88
CA ILE A 104 1.65 0.25 10.02
C ILE A 104 1.17 1.60 9.44
N VAL A 105 0.04 2.13 9.90
CA VAL A 105 -0.41 3.48 9.57
C VAL A 105 0.48 4.52 10.28
N GLU A 106 0.96 5.50 9.52
CA GLU A 106 1.77 6.61 10.03
C GLU A 106 0.88 7.82 10.37
N LEU A 107 0.51 7.94 11.64
CA LEU A 107 -0.45 8.92 12.14
C LEU A 107 0.09 10.36 12.16
N SER A 108 1.40 10.54 12.01
CA SER A 108 1.99 11.88 11.84
C SER A 108 1.94 12.37 10.39
N CYS A 109 1.58 11.53 9.42
CA CYS A 109 1.59 11.83 8.00
C CYS A 109 0.27 11.50 7.31
N LYS A 110 0.03 12.10 6.14
CA LYS A 110 -1.04 11.75 5.21
C LYS A 110 -0.57 11.91 3.76
N ASN A 111 -1.33 11.35 2.82
CA ASN A 111 -1.05 11.40 1.38
C ASN A 111 0.39 10.95 1.00
N PRO A 112 0.86 9.76 1.41
CA PRO A 112 0.15 8.72 2.17
C PRO A 112 0.46 8.75 3.70
N SER A 113 -0.42 8.17 4.51
CA SER A 113 -0.30 7.91 5.94
C SER A 113 0.41 6.57 6.21
N ILE A 114 1.61 6.40 5.65
CA ILE A 114 2.47 5.23 5.82
C ILE A 114 3.94 5.65 5.83
N ASN A 115 4.81 4.92 6.51
CA ASN A 115 6.25 5.18 6.44
C ASN A 115 6.79 4.82 5.04
N GLU A 116 7.03 5.84 4.20
CA GLU A 116 7.49 5.66 2.81
C GLU A 116 8.93 5.15 2.69
N PHE A 117 9.75 5.31 3.73
CA PHE A 117 11.09 4.73 3.77
C PHE A 117 11.03 3.20 3.91
N ILE A 118 10.06 2.71 4.69
CA ILE A 118 9.87 1.27 4.93
C ILE A 118 9.04 0.63 3.81
N PHE A 119 8.01 1.34 3.35
CA PHE A 119 7.06 0.89 2.34
C PHE A 119 7.11 1.83 1.12
N PRO A 120 8.07 1.63 0.20
CA PRO A 120 8.28 2.53 -0.92
C PRO A 120 7.17 2.43 -1.97
N ASN A 121 7.18 3.36 -2.93
CA ASN A 121 6.16 3.48 -3.98
C ASN A 121 4.75 3.59 -3.40
N SER A 122 4.59 4.21 -2.23
CA SER A 122 3.27 4.42 -1.63
C SER A 122 2.50 5.48 -2.44
N ILE A 123 1.21 5.26 -2.62
CA ILE A 123 0.39 6.07 -3.54
C ILE A 123 -0.28 7.18 -2.75
N SER A 124 -0.21 8.41 -3.26
CA SER A 124 -0.87 9.58 -2.69
C SER A 124 -2.24 9.80 -3.33
N ILE A 125 -3.16 10.45 -2.62
CA ILE A 125 -4.43 10.93 -3.19
C ILE A 125 -4.10 12.05 -4.20
N ASP A 126 -3.98 11.74 -5.49
CA ASP A 126 -4.02 12.76 -6.54
C ASP A 126 -5.46 12.93 -7.05
N SER A 127 -5.73 14.11 -7.61
CA SER A 127 -7.09 14.56 -7.99
C SER A 127 -7.72 13.81 -9.16
N TRP A 128 -7.12 12.72 -9.67
CA TRP A 128 -7.66 11.93 -10.77
C TRP A 128 -7.80 10.43 -10.47
N GLN A 129 -7.18 9.89 -9.41
CA GLN A 129 -7.33 8.48 -8.99
C GLN A 129 -7.68 8.35 -7.50
N THR A 130 -8.98 8.36 -7.21
CA THR A 130 -9.55 8.29 -5.85
C THR A 130 -9.42 6.92 -5.17
N ARG A 131 -8.81 5.90 -5.81
CA ARG A 131 -8.92 4.49 -5.36
C ARG A 131 -7.61 3.76 -5.06
N ALA A 132 -6.49 4.42 -5.32
CA ALA A 132 -5.20 3.75 -5.28
C ALA A 132 -4.55 3.78 -3.87
N THR A 133 -5.31 4.07 -2.81
CA THR A 133 -4.79 4.17 -1.43
C THR A 133 -5.43 3.17 -0.46
N GLU A 134 -6.40 2.40 -0.94
CA GLU A 134 -7.21 1.46 -0.15
C GLU A 134 -6.61 0.05 -0.22
N TYR A 135 -6.47 -0.61 0.94
CA TYR A 135 -5.84 -1.93 1.05
C TYR A 135 -6.75 -2.91 1.78
N TRP A 136 -6.98 -4.08 1.17
CA TRP A 136 -7.79 -5.10 1.80
C TRP A 136 -7.17 -5.65 3.08
N THR A 137 -8.04 -5.95 4.05
CA THR A 137 -7.72 -6.77 5.22
C THR A 137 -8.42 -8.12 5.12
N SER A 138 -7.96 -9.13 5.85
CA SER A 138 -8.66 -10.42 5.98
C SER A 138 -9.87 -10.36 6.91
N THR A 139 -10.18 -9.20 7.50
CA THR A 139 -11.25 -9.08 8.50
C THR A 139 -12.61 -8.89 7.81
N PRO A 140 -13.54 -9.87 7.93
CA PRO A 140 -14.86 -9.74 7.33
C PRO A 140 -15.71 -8.73 8.11
N TYR A 141 -16.65 -8.08 7.42
CA TYR A 141 -17.67 -7.24 8.04
C TYR A 141 -19.06 -7.80 7.73
N ALA A 142 -19.72 -8.34 8.75
CA ALA A 142 -21.04 -8.96 8.63
C ALA A 142 -22.09 -8.11 9.34
N ILE A 143 -22.91 -7.38 8.57
CA ILE A 143 -24.11 -6.73 9.10
C ILE A 143 -25.29 -7.68 8.88
N LYS A 144 -25.94 -8.14 9.96
CA LYS A 144 -27.25 -8.87 9.99
C LYS A 144 -27.70 -9.45 8.63
N GLY A 145 -27.05 -10.55 8.21
CA GLY A 145 -27.44 -11.31 7.00
C GLY A 145 -26.76 -10.89 5.69
N ASN A 146 -25.96 -9.82 5.70
CA ASN A 146 -25.15 -9.40 4.57
C ASN A 146 -23.67 -9.71 4.82
N ASN A 147 -23.14 -10.67 4.07
CA ASN A 147 -21.73 -11.10 4.10
C ASN A 147 -20.95 -10.61 2.86
N GLN A 148 -21.38 -9.50 2.25
CA GLN A 148 -20.74 -8.94 1.06
C GLN A 148 -19.69 -7.88 1.37
N TYR A 149 -19.40 -7.61 2.64
CA TYR A 149 -18.48 -6.56 3.06
C TYR A 149 -17.26 -7.12 3.81
N SER A 150 -16.17 -6.40 3.70
CA SER A 150 -14.92 -6.63 4.43
C SER A 150 -14.28 -5.29 4.76
N TYR A 151 -13.44 -5.27 5.80
CA TYR A 151 -12.69 -4.08 6.17
C TYR A 151 -11.48 -3.87 5.24
N TYR A 152 -11.17 -2.61 4.98
CA TYR A 152 -9.96 -2.13 4.33
C TYR A 152 -9.32 -1.01 5.17
N ILE A 153 -8.05 -0.73 4.91
CA ILE A 153 -7.35 0.46 5.41
C ILE A 153 -7.07 1.39 4.25
N ASP A 154 -7.48 2.66 4.36
CA ASP A 154 -7.09 3.72 3.45
C ASP A 154 -5.83 4.43 3.97
N PHE A 155 -4.70 4.19 3.32
CA PHE A 155 -3.45 4.90 3.60
C PHE A 155 -3.42 6.31 3.02
N GLY A 156 -4.45 6.78 2.32
CA GLY A 156 -4.55 8.18 1.93
C GLY A 156 -4.64 9.09 3.15
N LEU A 157 -5.58 8.75 4.05
CA LEU A 157 -5.87 9.50 5.27
C LEU A 157 -5.57 8.75 6.57
N GLY A 158 -5.21 7.46 6.50
CA GLY A 158 -4.93 6.64 7.67
C GLY A 158 -6.20 6.16 8.38
N GLU A 159 -7.27 5.90 7.63
CA GLU A 159 -8.57 5.48 8.17
C GLU A 159 -8.92 4.03 7.84
N ASP A 160 -9.74 3.42 8.67
CA ASP A 160 -10.35 2.11 8.40
C ASP A 160 -11.84 2.27 8.04
N SER A 161 -12.32 1.42 7.14
CA SER A 161 -13.72 1.42 6.70
C SER A 161 -14.08 0.06 6.11
N GLU A 162 -15.36 -0.15 5.84
CA GLU A 162 -15.87 -1.34 5.16
C GLU A 162 -16.32 -1.02 3.73
N TRP A 163 -16.13 -1.96 2.80
CA TRP A 163 -16.81 -1.86 1.51
C TRP A 163 -17.05 -3.23 0.88
N ARG A 164 -17.72 -3.22 -0.28
CA ARG A 164 -18.15 -4.43 -0.99
C ARG A 164 -16.93 -5.24 -1.40
N ARG A 165 -16.95 -6.53 -1.10
CA ARG A 165 -15.93 -7.54 -1.48
C ARG A 165 -15.69 -7.63 -2.99
N SER A 166 -16.64 -7.17 -3.81
CA SER A 166 -16.52 -7.09 -5.26
C SER A 166 -15.72 -5.88 -5.74
N SER A 167 -15.33 -4.97 -4.86
CA SER A 167 -14.49 -3.81 -5.20
C SER A 167 -13.04 -4.22 -5.26
N GLU A 168 -12.27 -3.54 -6.09
CA GLU A 168 -10.86 -3.83 -6.29
C GLU A 168 -10.04 -2.86 -5.44
N TYR A 169 -9.16 -3.41 -4.58
CA TYR A 169 -8.26 -2.66 -3.72
C TYR A 169 -6.87 -3.31 -3.71
N LEU A 170 -5.89 -2.58 -3.18
CA LEU A 170 -4.51 -3.02 -3.08
C LEU A 170 -4.33 -4.09 -2.01
N VAL A 171 -3.21 -4.81 -2.10
CA VAL A 171 -2.87 -5.89 -1.17
C VAL A 171 -1.43 -5.73 -0.71
N ARG A 172 -1.22 -5.85 0.60
CA ARG A 172 0.10 -5.97 1.23
C ARG A 172 0.08 -7.18 2.12
N LEU A 173 1.02 -8.10 1.91
CA LEU A 173 1.03 -9.37 2.62
C LEU A 173 1.91 -9.32 3.86
N VAL A 174 1.53 -10.15 4.82
CA VAL A 174 2.21 -10.32 6.08
C VAL A 174 2.35 -11.80 6.38
N ARG A 175 3.33 -12.14 7.23
CA ARG A 175 3.43 -13.44 7.89
C ARG A 175 3.93 -13.25 9.32
N THR A 176 3.83 -14.30 10.13
CA THR A 176 4.48 -14.31 11.46
C THR A 176 5.99 -14.48 11.28
N ALA A 177 6.80 -13.70 12.00
CA ALA A 177 8.25 -13.91 12.04
C ALA A 177 8.58 -15.14 12.92
N GLN A 178 9.52 -15.97 12.47
CA GLN A 178 10.01 -17.13 13.21
C GLN A 178 11.17 -16.78 14.13
#